data_AF-A0A839ILS2-F1
#
_entry.id   AF-A0A839ILS2-F1
#
_cell.length_a   1.000
_cell.length_b   1.000
_cell.length_c   1.000
_cell.angle_alpha   90.00
_cell.angle_beta   90.00
_cell.angle_gamma   90.00
#
_symmetry.space_group_name_H-M   'P 1'
#
loop_
_entity.id
_entity.type
_entity.pdbx_description
1 polymer ?
#
loop_
_entity_poly.entity_id
_entity_poly.type
_entity_poly.pdbx_seq_one_letter_code
_entity_poly.pdbx_strand_id
1 'polypeptide(L)' 'MTIDKFADLVGLTAATVKSQVNRGYYPTKKVGKRTLINIVLFVDELRSGI' A
#
# COMPACT_ATOMS: atom_id res chain seq x y z
N MET A 1 -5.73 1.56 4.11
CA MET A 1 -6.05 2.68 3.19
C MET A 1 -6.31 2.14 1.78
N THR A 2 -7.11 2.82 0.95
CA THR A 2 -7.31 2.43 -0.45
C THR A 2 -6.06 2.73 -1.29
N ILE A 3 -5.92 2.05 -2.43
CA ILE A 3 -4.80 2.25 -3.37
C ILE A 3 -4.79 3.69 -3.87
N ASP A 4 -5.94 4.24 -4.26
CA ASP A 4 -6.03 5.61 -4.80
C ASP A 4 -5.59 6.65 -3.77
N LYS A 5 -6.06 6.52 -2.52
CA LYS A 5 -5.65 7.43 -1.44
C LYS A 5 -4.18 7.29 -1.06
N PHE A 6 -3.62 6.09 -1.17
CA PHE A 6 -2.19 5.91 -0.97
C PHE A 6 -1.38 6.58 -2.08
N ALA A 7 -1.81 6.42 -3.33
CA ALA A 7 -1.18 7.02 -4.49
C ALA A 7 -1.11 8.55 -4.38
N ASP A 8 -2.22 9.19 -3.99
CA ASP A 8 -2.28 10.62 -3.70
C ASP A 8 -1.27 11.04 -2.62
N LEU A 9 -1.14 10.25 -1.55
CA LEU A 9 -0.27 10.55 -0.41
C LEU A 9 1.22 10.45 -0.77
N VAL A 10 1.60 9.45 -1.56
CA VAL A 10 3.02 9.21 -1.91
C VAL A 10 3.45 9.89 -3.21
N GLY A 11 2.54 10.63 -3.88
CA GLY A 11 2.83 11.34 -5.12
C GLY A 11 3.03 10.41 -6.33
N LEU A 12 2.40 9.23 -6.33
CA LEU A 12 2.48 8.26 -7.43
C LEU A 12 1.13 8.13 -8.14
N THR A 13 1.13 7.60 -9.35
CA THR A 13 -0.13 7.24 -10.02
C THR A 13 -0.73 5.99 -9.39
N ALA A 14 -2.07 5.90 -9.37
CA ALA A 14 -2.77 4.71 -8.88
C ALA A 14 -2.36 3.43 -9.65
N ALA A 15 -2.05 3.55 -10.93
CA ALA A 15 -1.55 2.42 -11.74
C ALA A 15 -0.20 1.90 -11.25
N THR A 16 0.74 2.80 -10.93
CA THR A 16 2.04 2.43 -10.35
C THR A 16 1.88 1.74 -9.01
N VAL A 17 1.09 2.33 -8.09
CA VAL A 17 0.84 1.72 -6.77
C VAL A 17 0.17 0.36 -6.91
N LYS A 18 -0.81 0.22 -7.81
CA LYS A 18 -1.48 -1.07 -8.07
C LYS A 18 -0.50 -2.13 -8.58
N SER A 19 0.42 -1.76 -9.47
CA SER A 19 1.48 -2.67 -9.94
C SER A 19 2.39 -3.13 -8.80
N GLN A 20 2.81 -2.20 -7.93
CA GLN A 20 3.63 -2.49 -6.75
C GLN A 20 2.90 -3.37 -5.72
N VAL A 21 1.61 -3.12 -5.48
CA VAL A 21 0.75 -3.99 -4.65
C VAL A 21 0.70 -5.41 -5.22
N ASN A 22 0.48 -5.55 -6.53
CA ASN A 22 0.44 -6.86 -7.19
C ASN A 22 1.79 -7.59 -7.12
N ARG A 23 2.90 -6.86 -7.05
CA ARG A 23 4.26 -7.40 -6.87
C ARG A 23 4.62 -7.68 -5.40
N GLY A 24 3.74 -7.35 -4.46
CA GLY A 24 3.95 -7.61 -3.03
C GLY A 24 4.85 -6.60 -2.31
N TYR A 25 5.03 -5.39 -2.87
CA TYR A 25 5.93 -4.38 -2.28
C TYR A 25 5.35 -3.69 -1.05
N TYR A 26 4.05 -3.84 -0.83
CA TYR A 26 3.36 -3.20 0.29
C TYR A 26 2.65 -4.26 1.14
N PRO A 27 2.66 -4.11 2.47
CA PRO A 27 1.80 -4.91 3.31
C PRO A 27 0.34 -4.59 2.98
N THR A 28 -0.41 -5.60 2.56
CA THR A 28 -1.82 -5.45 2.19
C THR A 28 -2.73 -6.38 2.98
N LYS A 29 -3.99 -5.97 3.12
CA LYS A 29 -5.06 -6.76 3.73
C LYS A 29 -6.27 -6.75 2.83
N LYS A 30 -6.82 -7.94 2.58
CA LYS A 30 -8.09 -8.09 1.86
C LYS A 30 -9.25 -7.85 2.81
N VAL A 31 -10.12 -6.91 2.47
CA VAL A 31 -11.36 -6.60 3.21
C VAL A 31 -12.52 -6.74 2.23
N GLY A 32 -13.23 -7.86 2.32
CA GLY A 32 -14.24 -8.26 1.34
C GLY A 32 -13.63 -8.40 -0.06
N LYS A 33 -14.15 -7.62 -1.03
CA LYS A 33 -13.68 -7.61 -2.42
C LYS A 33 -12.54 -6.62 -2.68
N ARG A 34 -12.12 -5.83 -1.68
CA ARG A 34 -11.11 -4.78 -1.85
C ARG A 34 -9.78 -5.17 -1.21
N THR A 35 -8.69 -4.84 -1.88
CA THR A 35 -7.33 -4.89 -1.31
C THR A 35 -6.99 -3.51 -0.78
N LEU A 36 -6.62 -3.44 0.50
CA LEU A 36 -6.22 -2.21 1.18
C LEU A 36 -4.76 -2.31 1.60
N ILE A 37 -4.04 -1.19 1.56
CA ILE A 37 -2.68 -1.10 2.08
C ILE A 37 -2.75 -0.93 3.60
N ASN A 38 -2.02 -1.77 4.33
CA ASN A 38 -1.91 -1.72 5.78
C ASN A 38 -0.84 -0.69 6.18
N ILE A 39 -1.27 0.56 6.35
CA ILE A 39 -0.37 1.68 6.63
C ILE A 39 0.32 1.54 7.99
N VAL A 40 -0.35 0.97 8.99
CA VAL A 40 0.25 0.80 10.32
C VAL A 40 1.47 -0.11 10.23
N LEU A 41 1.30 -1.26 9.56
CA LEU A 41 2.41 -2.20 9.36
C LEU A 41 3.50 -1.60 8.47
N PHE A 42 3.13 -0.91 7.39
CA PHE A 42 4.10 -0.27 6.50
C PHE A 42 4.98 0.77 7.22
N VAL A 43 4.38 1.62 8.06
CA VAL A 43 5.13 2.62 8.84
C VAL A 43 6.04 1.95 9.87
N ASP A 44 5.60 0.84 10.44
CA ASP A 44 6.39 0.06 11.40
C ASP A 44 7.60 -0.60 10.72
N GLU A 45 7.42 -1.19 9.53
CA GLU A 45 8.49 -1.74 8.70
C GLU A 45 9.53 -0.66 8.33
N LEU A 46 9.07 0.51 7.87
CA LEU A 46 9.94 1.64 7.54
C LEU A 46 10.75 2.15 8.74
N ARG A 47 10.16 2.16 9.93
CA ARG A 47 10.86 2.56 11.16
C ARG A 47 11.87 1.51 11.62
N SER A 48 11.55 0.24 11.37
CA SER A 48 12.39 -0.90 11.76
C SER A 48 13.60 -1.11 10.85
N GLY A 49 13.68 -0.37 9.74
CA GLY A 49 14.85 -0.38 8.84
C GLY A 49 15.05 -1.70 8.10
N ILE A 50 13.96 -2.43 7.86
CA ILE A 50 13.94 -3.65 7.04
C ILE A 50 13.64 -3.28 5.59
#